data_AF-A0A1X4NHU1-F1
#
_entry.id   AF-A0A1X4NHU1-F1
#
_cell.length_a   1.000
_cell.length_b   1.000
_cell.length_c   1.000
_cell.angle_alpha   90.00
_cell.angle_beta   90.00
_cell.angle_gamma   90.00
#
_symmetry.space_group_name_H-M   'P 1'
#
loop_
_entity.id
_entity.type
_entity.pdbx_description
1 polymer ?
#
loop_
_entity_poly.entity_id
_entity_poly.type
_entity_poly.pdbx_seq_one_letter_code
_entity_poly.pdbx_strand_id
1 'polypeptide(L)'
;MRSLFIAGILIAAPVVAMAVGSESDTPPTPTDTTQTCTNGMIWDADSKSCLEPTDSSLNDRDRMDAVRELAYAGRINDAERVLDAMTDQTADGVLTYRGFTARKAGRVDEAHEWYARALEANPDNLLARSYLGQAHVAEGNIQLAQAQLSEIRQRGGRSSWAELSLRMAIRSGSGYSY
;
A
#
# COMPACT_ATOMS: atom_id res chain seq x y z
N MET A 1 -8.63 26.41 60.46
CA MET A 1 -8.74 24.93 60.31
C MET A 1 -10.24 24.63 60.28
N ARG A 2 -10.93 24.14 59.25
CA ARG A 2 -10.67 23.21 58.13
C ARG A 2 -11.73 23.52 57.05
N SER A 3 -11.30 23.94 55.85
CA SER A 3 -11.36 23.17 54.59
C SER A 3 -12.76 22.87 54.05
N LEU A 4 -13.17 23.65 53.03
CA LEU A 4 -14.26 23.36 52.09
C LEU A 4 -13.87 22.19 51.18
N PHE A 5 -14.75 21.20 51.01
CA PHE A 5 -14.61 20.15 50.01
C PHE A 5 -15.43 20.51 48.76
N ILE A 6 -14.74 20.72 47.63
CA ILE A 6 -15.37 20.83 46.31
C ILE A 6 -15.33 19.43 45.69
N ALA A 7 -16.50 18.82 45.52
CA ALA A 7 -16.65 17.56 44.81
C ALA A 7 -16.70 17.84 43.28
N GLY A 8 -15.58 17.58 42.59
CA GLY A 8 -15.51 17.65 41.13
C GLY A 8 -16.10 16.39 40.50
N ILE A 9 -17.15 16.57 39.70
CA ILE A 9 -17.75 15.52 38.87
C ILE A 9 -16.88 15.35 37.62
N LEU A 10 -16.16 14.23 37.52
CA LEU A 10 -15.42 13.84 36.33
C LEU A 10 -16.42 13.22 35.32
N ILE A 11 -16.73 13.94 34.24
CA ILE A 11 -17.47 13.38 33.11
C ILE A 11 -16.45 12.64 32.23
N ALA A 12 -16.43 11.31 32.32
CA ALA A 12 -15.69 10.48 31.38
C ALA A 12 -16.45 10.43 30.06
N ALA A 13 -15.97 11.16 29.05
CA ALA A 13 -16.42 10.97 27.67
C ALA A 13 -15.86 9.65 27.12
N PRO A 14 -16.64 8.85 26.38
CA PRO A 14 -16.11 7.65 25.74
C PRO A 14 -15.14 8.09 24.64
N VAL A 15 -13.85 7.81 24.85
CA VAL A 15 -12.87 7.85 23.77
C VAL A 15 -13.26 6.71 22.84
N VAL A 16 -13.84 7.04 21.69
CA VAL A 16 -13.92 6.12 20.57
C VAL A 16 -12.49 5.85 20.16
N ALA A 17 -11.93 4.73 20.61
CA ALA A 17 -10.66 4.22 20.13
C ALA A 17 -10.87 3.86 18.66
N MET A 18 -10.60 4.81 17.77
CA MET A 18 -10.35 4.49 16.37
C MET A 18 -9.08 3.66 16.38
N ALA A 19 -9.22 2.36 16.18
CA ALA A 19 -8.12 1.52 15.74
C ALA A 19 -7.73 2.04 14.35
N VAL A 20 -6.80 3.00 14.32
CA VAL A 20 -6.19 3.49 13.10
C VAL A 20 -5.30 2.36 12.59
N GLY A 21 -5.92 1.42 11.87
CA GLY A 21 -5.20 0.62 10.90
C GLY A 21 -4.63 1.63 9.90
N SER A 22 -3.31 1.81 9.91
CA SER A 22 -2.59 2.59 8.91
C SER A 22 -2.65 1.89 7.56
N GLU A 23 -3.83 1.73 6.96
CA GLU A 23 -3.98 1.40 5.54
C GLU A 23 -3.84 2.70 4.75
N SER A 24 -2.69 3.36 4.92
CA SER A 24 -2.40 4.58 4.19
C SER A 24 -1.89 4.19 2.82
N ASP A 25 -2.70 4.38 1.79
CA ASP A 25 -2.29 4.16 0.39
C ASP A 25 -1.14 5.07 -0.07
N THR A 26 -0.71 6.02 0.78
CA THR A 26 0.44 6.90 0.54
C THR A 26 1.77 6.15 0.43
N PRO A 27 2.81 6.76 -0.14
CA PRO A 27 4.15 6.18 -0.15
C PRO A 27 4.58 5.78 1.27
N PRO A 28 5.20 4.59 1.43
CA PRO A 28 5.63 4.10 2.74
C PRO A 28 6.84 4.88 3.25
N THR A 29 6.96 5.01 4.57
CA THR A 29 8.14 5.56 5.22
C THR A 29 9.19 4.45 5.38
N PRO A 30 10.44 4.64 4.95
CA PRO A 30 11.48 3.61 5.11
C PRO A 30 11.73 3.25 6.57
N THR A 31 11.81 1.95 6.87
CA THR A 31 12.20 1.38 8.17
C THR A 31 13.49 0.56 8.05
N ASP A 32 13.90 -0.09 9.14
CA ASP A 32 15.02 -1.02 9.14
C ASP A 32 14.81 -2.22 8.20
N THR A 33 13.57 -2.53 7.79
CA THR A 33 13.29 -3.51 6.73
C THR A 33 14.01 -3.14 5.44
N THR A 34 13.95 -1.88 5.03
CA THR A 34 14.63 -1.42 3.81
C THR A 34 16.08 -1.00 4.04
N GLN A 35 16.42 -0.50 5.23
CA GLN A 35 17.74 0.08 5.53
C GLN A 35 18.76 -0.95 6.02
N THR A 36 18.32 -1.94 6.80
CA THR A 36 19.20 -2.85 7.55
C THR A 36 19.04 -4.30 7.08
N CYS A 37 17.81 -4.75 6.83
CA CYS A 37 17.55 -6.13 6.43
C CYS A 37 17.92 -6.41 4.97
N THR A 38 18.48 -7.58 4.70
CA THR A 38 18.92 -8.02 3.36
C THR A 38 18.06 -9.19 2.86
N ASN A 39 18.09 -9.47 1.56
CA ASN A 39 17.39 -10.62 0.95
C ASN A 39 15.88 -10.68 1.24
N GLY A 40 15.20 -9.54 1.41
CA GLY A 40 13.77 -9.49 1.71
C GLY A 40 13.37 -9.95 3.11
N MET A 41 14.32 -10.01 4.05
CA MET A 41 14.01 -10.18 5.46
C MET A 41 13.25 -8.95 6.01
N ILE A 42 12.39 -9.18 7.00
CA ILE A 42 11.49 -8.17 7.55
C ILE A 42 11.98 -7.78 8.95
N TRP A 43 12.11 -6.48 9.21
CA TRP A 43 12.52 -6.03 10.53
C TRP A 43 11.38 -6.19 11.53
N ASP A 44 11.64 -6.92 12.61
CA ASP A 44 10.77 -6.97 13.77
C ASP A 44 11.34 -6.08 14.88
N ALA A 45 10.57 -5.05 15.24
CA ALA A 45 10.98 -4.07 16.24
C ALA A 45 11.01 -4.65 17.66
N ASP A 46 10.22 -5.70 17.92
CA ASP A 46 10.12 -6.32 19.24
C ASP A 46 11.36 -7.18 19.55
N SER A 47 11.74 -8.06 18.62
CA SER A 47 12.97 -8.87 18.72
C SER A 47 14.24 -8.12 18.32
N LYS A 48 14.11 -6.95 17.67
CA LYS A 48 15.22 -6.18 17.09
C LYS A 48 16.06 -7.01 16.13
N SER A 49 15.39 -7.80 15.29
CA SER A 49 16.04 -8.70 14.36
C SER A 49 15.31 -8.75 13.02
N CYS A 50 16.03 -9.17 11.99
CA CYS A 50 15.45 -9.41 10.68
C CYS A 50 14.90 -10.84 10.65
N LEU A 51 13.59 -10.97 10.44
CA LEU A 51 12.87 -12.24 10.37
C LEU A 51 12.69 -12.71 8.93
N GLU A 52 12.63 -14.03 8.76
CA GLU A 52 12.28 -14.65 7.49
C GLU A 52 10.84 -14.28 7.11
N PRO A 53 10.52 -14.02 5.83
CA PRO A 53 9.15 -13.71 5.43
C PRO A 53 8.13 -14.79 5.81
N THR A 54 8.59 -16.04 5.91
CA THR A 54 7.77 -17.21 6.29
C THR A 54 7.69 -17.42 7.80
N ASP A 55 8.32 -16.56 8.62
CA ASP A 55 8.24 -16.67 10.07
C ASP A 55 6.78 -16.57 10.53
N SER A 56 6.40 -17.49 11.42
CA SER A 56 5.05 -17.59 11.96
C SER A 56 4.64 -16.43 12.86
N SER A 57 5.59 -15.62 13.36
CA SER A 57 5.29 -14.41 14.13
C SER A 57 4.75 -13.28 13.27
N LEU A 58 5.05 -13.29 11.96
CA LEU A 58 4.61 -12.27 11.02
C LEU A 58 3.22 -12.61 10.49
N ASN A 59 2.35 -11.61 10.42
CA ASN A 59 1.06 -11.71 9.73
C ASN A 59 1.15 -11.03 8.34
N ASP A 60 0.11 -11.20 7.51
CA ASP A 60 0.12 -10.66 6.15
C ASP A 60 0.10 -9.12 6.10
N ARG A 61 -0.31 -8.44 7.17
CA ARG A 61 -0.19 -6.98 7.29
C ARG A 61 1.28 -6.58 7.43
N ASP A 62 2.04 -7.25 8.30
CA ASP A 62 3.48 -6.99 8.47
C ASP A 62 4.24 -7.25 7.16
N ARG A 63 3.89 -8.36 6.49
CA ARG A 63 4.43 -8.68 5.16
C ARG A 63 4.05 -7.61 4.14
N MET A 64 2.83 -7.10 4.16
CA MET A 64 2.40 -6.09 3.20
C MET A 64 3.14 -4.77 3.42
N ASP A 65 3.33 -4.35 4.67
CA ASP A 65 4.12 -3.15 4.99
C ASP A 65 5.56 -3.28 4.47
N ALA A 66 6.17 -4.46 4.63
CA ALA A 66 7.49 -4.76 4.05
C ALA A 66 7.49 -4.74 2.51
N VAL A 67 6.50 -5.36 1.85
CA VAL A 67 6.36 -5.36 0.38
C VAL A 67 6.28 -3.93 -0.14
N ARG A 68 5.47 -3.09 0.50
CA ARG A 68 5.30 -1.68 0.14
C ARG A 68 6.64 -0.97 0.15
N GLU A 69 7.37 -1.06 1.26
CA GLU A 69 8.67 -0.41 1.39
C GLU A 69 9.69 -0.93 0.37
N LEU A 70 9.86 -2.25 0.26
CA LEU A 70 10.84 -2.88 -0.63
C LEU A 70 10.56 -2.54 -2.09
N ALA A 71 9.30 -2.58 -2.51
CA ALA A 71 8.91 -2.26 -3.88
C ALA A 71 9.13 -0.78 -4.21
N TYR A 72 8.85 0.13 -3.28
CA TYR A 72 9.13 1.56 -3.44
C TYR A 72 10.64 1.85 -3.49
N ALA A 73 11.43 1.14 -2.69
CA ALA A 73 12.90 1.21 -2.69
C ALA A 73 13.54 0.56 -3.94
N GLY A 74 12.75 -0.04 -4.83
CA GLY A 74 13.26 -0.73 -6.03
C GLY A 74 13.93 -2.08 -5.73
N ARG A 75 13.79 -2.61 -4.51
CA ARG A 75 14.27 -3.94 -4.13
C ARG A 75 13.28 -5.01 -4.61
N ILE A 76 13.18 -5.15 -5.93
CA ILE A 76 12.12 -5.93 -6.59
C ILE A 76 12.11 -7.41 -6.14
N ASN A 77 13.25 -8.09 -6.21
CA ASN A 77 13.34 -9.51 -5.85
C ASN A 77 12.98 -9.74 -4.37
N ASP A 78 13.31 -8.78 -3.50
CA ASP A 78 13.00 -8.85 -2.08
C ASP A 78 11.51 -8.67 -1.83
N ALA A 79 10.86 -7.74 -2.54
CA ALA A 79 9.41 -7.56 -2.46
C ALA A 79 8.65 -8.80 -2.99
N GLU A 80 9.11 -9.40 -4.09
CA GLU A 80 8.54 -10.64 -4.64
C GLU A 80 8.69 -11.81 -3.65
N ARG A 81 9.85 -11.95 -3.01
CA ARG A 81 10.08 -12.96 -1.97
C ARG A 81 9.08 -12.83 -0.82
N VAL A 82 8.77 -11.62 -0.38
CA VAL A 82 7.78 -11.39 0.68
C VAL A 82 6.35 -11.65 0.17
N LEU A 83 6.03 -11.25 -1.06
CA LEU A 83 4.72 -11.53 -1.68
C LEU A 83 4.44 -13.04 -1.77
N ASP A 84 5.47 -13.85 -2.04
CA ASP A 84 5.35 -15.32 -2.10
C ASP A 84 5.10 -15.94 -0.71
N ALA A 85 5.40 -15.22 0.37
CA ALA A 85 5.13 -15.66 1.74
C ALA A 85 3.74 -15.23 2.27
N MET A 86 2.95 -14.48 1.50
CA MET A 86 1.58 -14.11 1.88
C MET A 86 0.69 -15.34 1.98
N THR A 87 -0.18 -15.35 3.00
CA THR A 87 -1.10 -16.47 3.24
C THR A 87 -2.22 -16.49 2.20
N ASP A 88 -2.81 -15.33 1.92
CA ASP A 88 -3.84 -15.18 0.87
C ASP A 88 -3.24 -14.60 -0.42
N GLN A 89 -2.86 -15.49 -1.34
CA GLN A 89 -2.33 -15.13 -2.66
C GLN A 89 -3.37 -14.52 -3.61
N THR A 90 -4.64 -14.51 -3.23
CA THR A 90 -5.76 -13.97 -4.02
C THR A 90 -6.30 -12.65 -3.50
N ALA A 91 -5.83 -12.19 -2.33
CA ALA A 91 -6.16 -10.88 -1.79
C ALA A 91 -5.81 -9.78 -2.80
N ASP A 92 -6.72 -8.84 -3.01
CA ASP A 92 -6.59 -7.79 -4.02
C ASP A 92 -5.38 -6.88 -3.76
N GLY A 93 -5.01 -6.65 -2.49
CA GLY A 93 -3.76 -5.97 -2.12
C GLY A 93 -2.51 -6.71 -2.58
N VAL A 94 -2.46 -8.04 -2.42
CA VAL A 94 -1.35 -8.89 -2.88
C VAL A 94 -1.23 -8.85 -4.40
N LEU A 95 -2.36 -9.01 -5.10
CA LEU A 95 -2.42 -8.90 -6.57
C LEU A 95 -1.99 -7.50 -7.05
N THR A 96 -2.41 -6.44 -6.34
CA THR A 96 -2.01 -5.05 -6.64
C THR A 96 -0.51 -4.86 -6.53
N TYR A 97 0.13 -5.39 -5.49
CA TYR A 97 1.57 -5.24 -5.30
C TYR A 97 2.39 -6.17 -6.20
N ARG A 98 1.87 -7.32 -6.64
CA ARG A 98 2.47 -8.07 -7.76
C ARG A 98 2.48 -7.25 -9.05
N GLY A 99 1.38 -6.55 -9.36
CA GLY A 99 1.35 -5.64 -10.50
C GLY A 99 2.31 -4.46 -10.36
N PHE A 100 2.39 -3.87 -9.16
CA PHE A 100 3.29 -2.75 -8.88
C PHE A 100 4.77 -3.14 -9.02
N THR A 101 5.17 -4.27 -8.42
CA THR A 101 6.54 -4.80 -8.50
C THR A 101 6.90 -5.18 -9.94
N ALA A 102 6.04 -5.88 -10.67
CA ALA A 102 6.24 -6.21 -12.08
C ALA A 102 6.44 -4.96 -12.94
N ARG A 103 5.61 -3.92 -12.74
CA ARG A 103 5.76 -2.65 -13.45
C ARG A 103 7.09 -1.98 -13.14
N LYS A 104 7.51 -1.94 -11.87
CA LYS A 104 8.80 -1.35 -11.46
C LYS A 104 10.00 -2.15 -11.99
N ALA A 105 9.81 -3.44 -12.27
CA ALA A 105 10.79 -4.29 -12.94
C ALA A 105 10.82 -4.17 -14.47
N GLY A 106 9.93 -3.35 -15.06
CA GLY A 106 9.78 -3.23 -16.52
C GLY A 106 9.00 -4.37 -17.18
N ARG A 107 8.40 -5.28 -16.40
CA ARG A 107 7.54 -6.37 -16.89
C ARG A 107 6.11 -5.86 -17.03
N VAL A 108 5.90 -5.02 -18.03
CA VAL A 108 4.67 -4.23 -18.19
C VAL A 108 3.45 -5.11 -18.45
N ASP A 109 3.54 -6.09 -19.36
CA ASP A 109 2.41 -6.97 -19.68
C ASP A 109 1.94 -7.76 -18.45
N GLU A 110 2.89 -8.29 -17.69
CA GLU A 110 2.62 -8.99 -16.43
C GLU A 110 1.93 -8.06 -15.41
N ALA A 111 2.35 -6.80 -15.33
CA ALA A 111 1.72 -5.84 -14.45
C ALA A 111 0.23 -5.61 -14.76
N HIS A 112 -0.13 -5.51 -16.05
CA HIS A 112 -1.53 -5.38 -16.48
C HIS A 112 -2.37 -6.59 -16.06
N GLU A 113 -1.85 -7.80 -16.26
CA GLU A 113 -2.54 -9.03 -15.84
C GLU A 113 -2.81 -9.05 -14.34
N TRP A 114 -1.81 -8.66 -13.52
CA TRP A 114 -1.97 -8.58 -12.08
C TRP A 114 -2.99 -7.53 -11.64
N TYR A 115 -2.97 -6.34 -12.24
CA TYR A 115 -3.98 -5.31 -11.93
C TYR A 115 -5.38 -5.74 -12.37
N ALA A 116 -5.51 -6.42 -13.52
CA ALA A 116 -6.80 -6.95 -13.96
C ALA A 116 -7.36 -7.96 -12.95
N ARG A 117 -6.52 -8.89 -12.48
CA ARG A 117 -6.90 -9.86 -11.43
C ARG A 117 -7.25 -9.19 -10.11
N ALA A 118 -6.50 -8.16 -9.70
CA ALA A 118 -6.82 -7.39 -8.50
C ALA A 118 -8.20 -6.73 -8.59
N LEU A 119 -8.56 -6.18 -9.76
CA LEU A 119 -9.85 -5.54 -10.00
C LEU A 119 -10.99 -6.52 -10.24
N GLU A 120 -10.69 -7.75 -10.67
CA GLU A 120 -11.67 -8.85 -10.70
C GLU A 120 -12.00 -9.32 -9.27
N ALA A 121 -10.99 -9.46 -8.41
CA ALA A 121 -11.17 -9.82 -7.00
C ALA A 121 -11.88 -8.70 -6.21
N ASN A 122 -11.48 -7.44 -6.44
CA ASN A 122 -12.08 -6.27 -5.82
C ASN A 122 -12.19 -5.09 -6.81
N PRO A 123 -13.37 -4.89 -7.41
CA PRO A 123 -13.60 -3.76 -8.31
C PRO A 123 -13.41 -2.39 -7.67
N ASP A 124 -13.51 -2.30 -6.33
CA ASP A 124 -13.37 -1.07 -5.55
C ASP A 124 -11.94 -0.82 -5.04
N ASN A 125 -10.96 -1.64 -5.45
CA ASN A 125 -9.55 -1.39 -5.16
C ASN A 125 -9.05 -0.15 -5.94
N LEU A 126 -9.12 1.01 -5.29
CA LEU A 126 -8.74 2.28 -5.88
C LEU A 126 -7.23 2.35 -6.19
N LEU A 127 -6.39 1.68 -5.40
CA LEU A 127 -4.94 1.67 -5.59
C LEU A 127 -4.56 0.92 -6.86
N ALA A 128 -5.13 -0.26 -7.11
CA ALA A 128 -4.97 -1.02 -8.34
C ALA A 128 -5.37 -0.19 -9.58
N ARG A 129 -6.51 0.53 -9.50
CA ARG A 129 -6.94 1.45 -10.58
C ARG A 129 -5.92 2.57 -10.80
N SER A 130 -5.39 3.14 -9.72
CA SER A 130 -4.39 4.20 -9.82
C SER A 130 -3.11 3.71 -10.47
N TYR A 131 -2.59 2.55 -10.05
CA TYR A 131 -1.38 1.96 -10.62
C TYR A 131 -1.57 1.50 -12.08
N LEU A 132 -2.72 0.92 -12.43
CA LEU A 132 -3.07 0.61 -13.82
C LEU A 132 -3.15 1.89 -14.67
N GLY A 133 -3.80 2.94 -14.15
CA GLY A 133 -3.86 4.23 -14.83
C GLY A 133 -2.46 4.85 -15.03
N GLN A 134 -1.56 4.71 -14.05
CA GLN A 134 -0.18 5.17 -14.18
C GLN A 134 0.62 4.36 -15.19
N ALA A 135 0.37 3.05 -15.32
CA ALA A 135 0.93 2.22 -16.37
C ALA A 135 0.50 2.74 -17.75
N HIS A 136 -0.79 3.02 -17.93
CA HIS A 136 -1.29 3.63 -19.17
C HIS A 136 -0.67 5.00 -19.47
N VAL A 137 -0.41 5.84 -18.47
CA VAL A 137 0.32 7.10 -18.69
C VAL A 137 1.72 6.82 -19.24
N ALA A 138 2.46 5.87 -18.65
CA ALA A 138 3.81 5.54 -19.09
C ALA A 138 3.85 4.99 -20.54
N GLU A 139 2.77 4.37 -21.00
CA GLU A 139 2.61 3.88 -22.37
C GLU A 139 2.10 4.94 -23.36
N GLY A 140 1.76 6.15 -22.88
CA GLY A 140 1.12 7.20 -23.69
C GLY A 140 -0.39 7.01 -23.89
N ASN A 141 -0.99 6.02 -23.25
CA ASN A 141 -2.43 5.70 -23.31
C ASN A 141 -3.26 6.61 -22.39
N ILE A 142 -3.18 7.92 -22.57
CA ILE A 142 -3.79 8.92 -21.67
C ILE A 142 -5.31 8.77 -21.53
N GLN A 143 -6.01 8.35 -22.59
CA GLN A 143 -7.46 8.13 -22.52
C GLN A 143 -7.81 6.98 -21.57
N LEU A 144 -7.03 5.90 -21.56
CA LEU A 144 -7.24 4.78 -20.63
C LEU A 144 -6.91 5.19 -19.19
N ALA A 145 -5.87 5.99 -18.99
CA ALA A 145 -5.57 6.57 -17.68
C ALA A 145 -6.71 7.45 -17.15
N GLN A 146 -7.31 8.28 -18.01
CA GLN A 146 -8.47 9.10 -17.64
C GLN A 146 -9.71 8.25 -17.31
N ALA A 147 -9.90 7.12 -17.99
CA ALA A 147 -10.97 6.18 -17.66
C ALA A 147 -10.79 5.61 -16.24
N GLN A 148 -9.58 5.21 -15.86
CA GLN A 148 -9.30 4.76 -14.49
C GLN A 148 -9.50 5.88 -13.45
N LEU A 149 -9.12 7.12 -13.77
CA LEU A 149 -9.38 8.26 -12.89
C LEU A 149 -10.89 8.50 -12.69
N SER A 150 -11.68 8.30 -13.75
CA SER A 150 -13.15 8.37 -13.66
C SER A 150 -13.70 7.28 -12.75
N GLU A 151 -13.24 6.04 -12.90
CA GLU A 151 -13.63 4.92 -12.04
C GLU A 151 -13.31 5.18 -10.58
N ILE A 152 -12.09 5.65 -10.27
CA ILE A 152 -11.68 6.01 -8.90
C ILE A 152 -12.66 7.00 -8.28
N ARG A 153 -13.05 8.04 -9.03
CA ARG A 153 -13.97 9.07 -8.53
C ARG A 153 -15.39 8.56 -8.34
N GLN A 154 -15.89 7.75 -9.26
CA GLN A 154 -17.24 7.16 -9.17
C GLN A 154 -17.37 6.21 -7.99
N ARG A 155 -16.27 5.53 -7.62
CA ARG A 155 -16.18 4.61 -6.47
C ARG A 155 -15.84 5.32 -5.15
N GLY A 156 -16.04 6.64 -5.07
CA GLY A 156 -15.82 7.40 -3.83
C GLY A 156 -14.37 7.79 -3.54
N GLY A 157 -13.43 7.51 -4.44
CA GLY A 157 -12.02 7.83 -4.28
C GLY A 157 -11.65 9.32 -4.44
N ARG A 158 -12.61 10.25 -4.37
CA ARG A 158 -12.31 11.68 -4.47
C ARG A 158 -11.48 12.12 -3.27
N SER A 159 -10.43 12.91 -3.53
CA SER A 159 -9.43 13.35 -2.55
C SER A 159 -8.61 12.22 -1.92
N SER A 160 -8.70 10.98 -2.43
CA SER A 160 -7.84 9.89 -1.99
C SER A 160 -6.44 10.03 -2.58
N TRP A 161 -5.48 9.31 -2.00
CA TRP A 161 -4.15 9.21 -2.58
C TRP A 161 -4.18 8.60 -3.98
N ALA A 162 -5.01 7.57 -4.21
CA ALA A 162 -5.16 6.93 -5.51
C ALA A 162 -5.56 7.92 -6.61
N GLU A 163 -6.53 8.80 -6.34
CA GLU A 163 -6.93 9.86 -7.27
C GLU A 163 -5.80 10.89 -7.47
N LEU A 164 -5.23 11.39 -6.37
CA LEU A 164 -4.17 12.41 -6.40
C LEU A 164 -2.97 11.93 -7.22
N SER A 165 -2.50 10.71 -6.94
CA SER A 165 -1.34 10.10 -7.58
C SER A 165 -1.56 9.92 -9.09
N LEU A 166 -2.70 9.36 -9.50
CA LEU A 166 -3.01 9.19 -10.93
C LEU A 166 -3.19 10.53 -11.64
N ARG A 167 -3.87 11.49 -11.02
CA ARG A 167 -4.04 12.83 -11.58
C ARG A 167 -2.69 13.53 -11.80
N MET A 168 -1.74 13.35 -10.89
CA MET A 168 -0.38 13.89 -11.05
C MET A 168 0.34 13.22 -12.23
N ALA A 169 0.28 11.89 -12.35
CA ALA A 169 0.88 11.16 -13.48
C ALA A 169 0.32 11.63 -14.84
N ILE A 170 -1.01 11.75 -14.95
CA ILE A 170 -1.65 12.23 -16.18
C ILE A 170 -1.16 13.65 -16.54
N ARG A 171 -1.00 14.53 -15.54
CA ARG A 171 -0.52 15.90 -15.74
C ARG A 171 0.95 15.96 -16.16
N SER A 172 1.80 15.11 -15.60
CA SER A 172 3.23 15.09 -15.94
C SER A 172 3.50 14.45 -17.30
N GLY A 173 2.60 13.60 -17.81
CA GLY A 173 2.81 12.83 -19.05
C GLY A 173 3.87 11.73 -18.92
N SER A 174 4.50 11.64 -17.75
CA SER A 174 5.32 10.52 -17.28
C SER A 174 4.56 9.81 -16.17
N GLY A 175 4.56 8.47 -16.18
CA GLY A 175 4.10 7.71 -15.02
C GLY A 175 4.82 8.19 -13.75
N TYR A 176 4.14 8.19 -12.61
CA TYR A 176 4.75 8.70 -11.38
C TYR A 176 6.00 7.88 -11.04
N SER A 177 7.17 8.53 -11.04
CA SER A 177 8.43 7.92 -10.64
C SER A 177 8.60 8.12 -9.15
N TYR A 178 8.45 7.03 -8.40
CA TYR A 178 8.88 6.92 -7.01
C TYR A 178 10.37 6.60 -6.96
#